data_AF-A0A3D8YAS8-F1
#
_entry.id   AF-A0A3D8YAS8-F1
#
_cell.length_a   1.000
_cell.length_b   1.000
_cell.length_c   1.000
_cell.angle_alpha   90.00
_cell.angle_beta   90.00
_cell.angle_gamma   90.00
#
_symmetry.space_group_name_H-M   'P 1'
#
loop_
_entity.id
_entity.type
_entity.pdbx_description
1 polymer ?
#
loop_
_entity_poly.entity_id
_entity_poly.type
_entity_poly.pdbx_seq_one_letter_code
_entity_poly.pdbx_strand_id
1 'polypeptide(L)'
;MSENKKRPKPIPPKQKKPKKEYSLFNWLNRFLPLDKVFGEKIPGQEERVPVKYFYYFGWVVILLVVYERIGFESESYVRESIKLKKEVDDLRAEYTSIHAEYMKGKRQSVVIDKMKEAGLEENLTPPKKIIIRKEE
;
A
#
# COMPACT_ATOMS: atom_id res chain seq x y z
N MET A 1 -85.25 34.66 15.63
CA MET A 1 -83.81 34.41 15.90
C MET A 1 -83.23 33.65 14.72
N SER A 2 -82.55 34.33 13.80
CA SER A 2 -81.96 33.73 12.61
C SER A 2 -80.53 33.29 12.92
N GLU A 3 -80.32 31.99 13.10
CA GLU A 3 -79.00 31.39 13.27
C GLU A 3 -78.15 31.58 12.00
N ASN A 4 -77.14 32.43 12.10
CA ASN A 4 -76.14 32.64 11.05
C ASN A 4 -75.08 31.53 11.13
N LYS A 5 -75.32 30.41 10.44
CA LYS A 5 -74.33 29.33 10.29
C LYS A 5 -73.33 29.71 9.21
N LYS A 6 -72.29 30.47 9.60
CA LYS A 6 -71.11 30.73 8.78
C LYS A 6 -70.52 29.39 8.34
N ARG A 7 -70.63 29.05 7.06
CA ARG A 7 -69.97 27.88 6.48
C ARG A 7 -68.46 28.08 6.60
N PRO A 8 -67.70 27.19 7.27
CA PRO A 8 -66.26 27.30 7.30
C PRO A 8 -65.70 27.14 5.89
N LYS A 9 -64.77 28.01 5.51
CA LYS A 9 -64.08 27.94 4.21
C LYS A 9 -63.40 26.57 4.08
N PRO A 10 -63.42 25.93 2.89
CA PRO A 10 -62.74 24.65 2.70
C PRO A 10 -61.25 24.81 2.99
N ILE A 11 -60.75 24.00 3.90
CA ILE A 11 -59.33 23.91 4.25
C ILE A 11 -58.61 23.48 2.96
N PRO A 12 -57.59 24.20 2.48
CA PRO A 12 -56.87 23.80 1.27
C PRO A 12 -56.29 22.39 1.48
N PRO A 13 -56.31 21.53 0.45
CA PRO A 13 -55.83 20.16 0.57
C PRO A 13 -54.39 20.17 1.07
N LYS A 14 -54.16 19.52 2.21
CA LYS A 14 -52.86 19.43 2.87
C LYS A 14 -51.88 18.81 1.87
N GLN A 15 -50.99 19.61 1.30
CA GLN A 15 -50.01 19.18 0.31
C GLN A 15 -49.21 18.01 0.89
N LYS A 16 -49.23 16.86 0.19
CA LYS A 16 -48.46 15.68 0.58
C LYS A 16 -46.98 16.06 0.58
N LYS A 17 -46.35 16.10 1.75
CA LYS A 17 -44.92 16.44 1.88
C LYS A 17 -44.11 15.55 0.92
N PRO A 18 -43.19 16.10 0.12
CA PRO A 18 -42.34 15.28 -0.73
C PRO A 18 -41.58 14.30 0.17
N LYS A 19 -41.75 13.01 -0.10
CA LYS A 19 -41.04 11.95 0.62
C LYS A 19 -39.55 12.18 0.34
N LYS A 20 -38.72 12.23 1.39
CA LYS A 20 -37.27 12.47 1.25
C LYS A 20 -36.67 11.38 0.37
N GLU A 21 -36.45 11.68 -0.89
CA GLU A 21 -35.74 10.79 -1.81
C GLU A 21 -34.25 10.93 -1.51
N TYR A 22 -33.60 9.79 -1.29
CA TYR A 22 -32.18 9.75 -1.00
C TYR A 22 -31.41 10.21 -2.25
N SER A 23 -30.81 11.40 -2.20
CA SER A 23 -30.12 12.04 -3.33
C SER A 23 -29.05 11.17 -4.00
N LEU A 24 -28.44 10.26 -3.23
CA LEU A 24 -27.41 9.34 -3.73
C LEU A 24 -27.99 8.23 -4.61
N PHE A 25 -29.22 7.78 -4.31
CA PHE A 25 -29.90 6.76 -5.09
C PHE A 25 -30.33 7.30 -6.46
N ASN A 26 -30.90 8.51 -6.49
CA ASN A 26 -31.30 9.16 -7.74
C ASN A 26 -30.10 9.48 -8.65
N TRP A 27 -28.93 9.80 -8.08
CA TRP A 27 -27.70 10.00 -8.86
C TRP A 27 -27.17 8.69 -9.45
N LEU A 28 -27.11 7.62 -8.65
CA LEU A 28 -26.58 6.34 -9.11
C LEU A 28 -27.51 5.64 -10.11
N ASN A 29 -28.83 5.87 -10.02
CA ASN A 29 -29.83 5.37 -10.96
C ASN A 29 -29.59 5.83 -12.42
N ARG A 30 -28.85 6.94 -12.60
CA ARG A 30 -28.45 7.44 -13.92
C ARG A 30 -27.41 6.55 -14.60
N PHE A 31 -26.60 5.84 -13.82
CA PHE A 31 -25.49 5.01 -14.32
C PHE A 31 -25.79 3.52 -14.24
N LEU A 32 -26.52 3.07 -13.22
CA LEU A 32 -27.06 1.72 -13.13
C LEU A 32 -28.57 1.80 -12.93
N PRO A 33 -29.42 1.07 -13.70
CA PRO A 33 -30.86 1.07 -13.51
C PRO A 33 -31.25 0.27 -12.26
N LEU A 34 -30.90 0.81 -11.08
CA LEU A 34 -31.12 0.22 -9.77
C LEU A 34 -32.61 0.03 -9.50
N ASP A 35 -33.46 0.92 -10.00
CA ASP A 35 -34.91 0.75 -9.93
C ASP A 35 -35.41 -0.51 -10.64
N LYS A 36 -34.70 -1.03 -11.64
CA LYS A 36 -35.09 -2.24 -12.36
C LYS A 36 -34.63 -3.51 -11.64
N VAL A 37 -33.49 -3.44 -10.95
CA VAL A 37 -32.87 -4.59 -10.26
C VAL A 37 -33.39 -4.73 -8.82
N PHE A 38 -33.60 -3.61 -8.14
CA PHE A 38 -34.08 -3.56 -6.75
C PHE A 38 -35.57 -3.21 -6.66
N GLY A 39 -36.17 -2.76 -7.75
CA GLY A 39 -37.57 -2.31 -7.80
C GLY A 39 -38.39 -3.06 -8.85
N GLU A 40 -38.15 -4.37 -9.03
CA GLU A 40 -39.09 -5.21 -9.78
C GLU A 40 -40.51 -4.96 -9.25
N LYS A 41 -41.35 -4.38 -10.11
CA LYS A 41 -42.74 -4.08 -9.81
C LYS A 41 -43.49 -5.40 -9.76
N ILE A 42 -43.46 -6.07 -8.61
CA ILE A 42 -44.39 -7.16 -8.33
C ILE A 42 -45.75 -6.49 -8.13
N PRO A 43 -46.75 -6.74 -9.00
CA PRO A 43 -48.05 -6.11 -8.87
C PRO A 43 -48.72 -6.58 -7.57
N GLY A 44 -48.84 -5.69 -6.58
CA GLY A 44 -49.58 -5.94 -5.33
C GLY A 44 -48.79 -5.86 -4.03
N GLN A 45 -47.48 -5.62 -4.05
CA GLN A 45 -46.68 -5.42 -2.83
C GLN A 45 -45.89 -4.11 -2.95
N GLU A 46 -46.32 -3.06 -2.23
CA GLU A 46 -45.60 -1.78 -2.13
C GLU A 46 -44.30 -1.88 -1.31
N GLU A 47 -43.78 -3.07 -1.08
CA GLU A 47 -42.48 -3.27 -0.48
C GLU A 47 -41.40 -3.02 -1.53
N ARG A 48 -41.12 -1.73 -1.75
CA ARG A 48 -39.76 -1.32 -2.09
C ARG A 48 -38.85 -2.07 -1.14
N VAL A 49 -37.95 -2.92 -1.66
CA VAL A 49 -36.86 -3.46 -0.83
C VAL A 49 -36.36 -2.33 0.04
N PRO A 50 -36.37 -2.45 1.38
CA PRO A 50 -36.25 -1.28 2.23
C PRO A 50 -34.96 -0.58 1.85
N VAL A 51 -35.05 0.65 1.35
CA VAL A 51 -33.90 1.47 0.95
C VAL A 51 -32.86 1.57 2.09
N LYS A 52 -33.28 1.23 3.32
CA LYS A 52 -32.42 0.93 4.47
C LYS A 52 -31.31 -0.07 4.16
N TYR A 53 -31.61 -1.21 3.53
CA TYR A 53 -30.63 -2.26 3.20
C TYR A 53 -29.73 -1.92 2.01
N PHE A 54 -30.16 -1.00 1.14
CA PHE A 54 -29.36 -0.53 0.02
C PHE A 54 -28.03 0.09 0.48
N TYR A 55 -28.04 0.85 1.58
CA TYR A 55 -26.81 1.42 2.16
C TYR A 55 -25.86 0.34 2.67
N TYR A 56 -26.37 -0.71 3.33
CA TYR A 56 -25.55 -1.84 3.78
C TYR A 56 -24.98 -2.64 2.62
N PHE A 57 -25.75 -2.85 1.55
CA PHE A 57 -25.26 -3.52 0.35
C PHE A 57 -24.15 -2.71 -0.34
N GLY A 58 -24.34 -1.40 -0.50
CA GLY A 58 -23.31 -0.51 -1.03
C GLY A 58 -22.03 -0.53 -0.18
N TRP A 59 -22.17 -0.59 1.15
CA TRP A 59 -21.04 -0.73 2.05
C TRP A 59 -20.24 -2.02 1.82
N VAL A 60 -20.92 -3.16 1.65
CA VAL A 60 -20.27 -4.45 1.36
C VAL A 60 -19.59 -4.45 0.00
N VAL A 61 -20.21 -3.86 -1.03
CA VAL A 61 -19.61 -3.75 -2.37
C VAL A 61 -18.34 -2.89 -2.32
N ILE A 62 -18.34 -1.78 -1.57
CA ILE A 62 -17.13 -0.97 -1.37
C ILE A 62 -16.02 -1.79 -0.71
N LEU A 63 -16.34 -2.57 0.33
CA LEU A 63 -15.35 -3.44 0.98
C LEU A 63 -14.78 -4.51 0.04
N LEU A 64 -15.62 -5.09 -0.82
CA LEU A 64 -15.16 -6.05 -1.85
C LEU A 64 -14.24 -5.40 -2.87
N VAL A 65 -14.56 -4.20 -3.34
CA VAL A 65 -13.70 -3.45 -4.27
C VAL A 65 -12.37 -3.09 -3.63
N VAL A 66 -12.37 -2.67 -2.36
CA VAL A 66 -11.14 -2.39 -1.61
C VAL A 66 -10.32 -3.66 -1.40
N TYR A 67 -10.95 -4.79 -1.09
CA TYR A 67 -10.29 -6.07 -0.92
C TYR A 67 -9.60 -6.54 -2.22
N GLU A 68 -10.32 -6.53 -3.33
CA GLU A 68 -9.77 -6.87 -4.65
C GLU A 68 -8.64 -5.92 -5.06
N ARG A 69 -8.80 -4.61 -4.79
CA ARG A 69 -7.75 -3.61 -5.05
C ARG A 69 -6.45 -3.94 -4.31
N ILE A 70 -6.53 -4.39 -3.05
CA ILE A 70 -5.35 -4.77 -2.27
C ILE A 70 -4.70 -6.04 -2.84
N GLY A 71 -5.48 -7.01 -3.32
CA GLY A 71 -4.98 -8.26 -3.89
C GLY A 71 -4.34 -8.12 -5.28
N PHE A 72 -4.85 -7.20 -6.10
CA PHE A 72 -4.47 -7.06 -7.52
C PHE A 72 -3.00 -6.65 -7.75
N GLU A 73 -2.38 -5.94 -6.81
CA GLU A 73 -1.01 -5.42 -6.97
C GLU A 73 0.08 -6.49 -6.66
N SER A 74 -0.31 -7.71 -6.27
CA SER A 74 0.63 -8.74 -5.80
C SER A 74 1.61 -9.25 -6.86
N GLU A 75 1.19 -9.36 -8.12
CA GLU A 75 2.01 -9.97 -9.17
C GLU A 75 3.21 -9.08 -9.59
N SER A 76 2.98 -7.76 -9.68
CA SER A 76 4.05 -6.78 -9.97
C SER A 76 5.04 -6.71 -8.80
N TYR A 77 4.55 -6.64 -7.57
CA TYR A 77 5.41 -6.63 -6.39
C TYR A 77 6.26 -7.89 -6.24
N VAL A 78 5.71 -9.06 -6.54
CA VAL A 78 6.47 -10.32 -6.48
C VAL A 78 7.59 -10.31 -7.53
N ARG A 79 7.31 -9.88 -8.77
CA ARG A 79 8.35 -9.76 -9.80
C ARG A 79 9.45 -8.77 -9.41
N GLU A 80 9.07 -7.61 -8.89
CA GLU A 80 10.00 -6.59 -8.44
C GLU A 80 10.87 -7.10 -7.28
N SER A 81 10.27 -7.78 -6.31
CA SER A 81 10.97 -8.41 -5.18
C SER A 81 12.02 -9.43 -5.64
N ILE A 82 11.68 -10.29 -6.62
CA ILE A 82 12.62 -11.25 -7.19
C ILE A 82 13.79 -10.54 -7.89
N LYS A 83 13.50 -9.48 -8.66
CA LYS A 83 14.52 -8.69 -9.35
C LYS A 83 15.46 -8.01 -8.35
N LEU A 84 14.90 -7.35 -7.34
CA LEU A 84 15.67 -6.67 -6.30
C LEU A 84 16.56 -7.65 -5.52
N LYS A 85 16.02 -8.83 -5.19
CA LYS A 85 16.80 -9.88 -4.52
C LYS A 85 17.98 -10.33 -5.37
N LYS A 86 17.77 -10.52 -6.68
CA LYS A 86 18.85 -10.85 -7.60
C LYS A 86 19.92 -9.77 -7.64
N GLU A 87 19.55 -8.50 -7.71
CA GLU A 87 20.49 -7.37 -7.70
C GLU A 87 21.32 -7.33 -6.41
N VAL A 88 20.70 -7.61 -5.24
CA VAL A 88 21.41 -7.70 -3.96
C VAL A 88 22.37 -8.88 -3.92
N ASP A 89 21.97 -10.04 -4.44
CA ASP A 89 22.81 -11.24 -4.48
C ASP A 89 24.01 -11.05 -5.42
N ASP A 90 23.80 -10.42 -6.58
CA ASP A 90 24.87 -10.07 -7.54
C ASP A 90 25.88 -9.09 -6.91
N LEU A 91 25.39 -8.04 -6.25
CA LEU A 91 26.25 -7.06 -5.57
C LEU A 91 27.07 -7.68 -4.43
N ARG A 92 26.46 -8.63 -3.70
CA ARG A 92 27.15 -9.37 -2.64
C ARG A 92 28.25 -10.27 -3.20
N ALA A 93 28.02 -10.90 -4.35
CA ALA A 93 29.03 -11.70 -5.03
C ALA A 93 30.21 -10.83 -5.49
N GLU A 94 29.94 -9.67 -6.09
CA GLU A 94 30.97 -8.70 -6.49
C GLU A 94 31.81 -8.22 -5.30
N TYR A 95 31.15 -7.78 -4.22
CA TYR A 95 31.85 -7.38 -2.99
C TYR A 95 32.75 -8.49 -2.47
N THR A 96 32.24 -9.72 -2.44
CA THR A 96 32.99 -10.89 -1.95
C THR A 96 34.22 -11.14 -2.82
N SER A 97 34.08 -11.03 -4.14
CA SER A 97 35.19 -11.19 -5.10
C SER A 97 36.27 -10.12 -4.89
N ILE A 98 35.88 -8.84 -4.86
CA ILE A 98 36.78 -7.71 -4.63
C ILE A 98 37.48 -7.84 -3.27
N HIS A 99 36.74 -8.24 -2.24
CA HIS A 99 37.30 -8.45 -0.90
C HIS A 99 38.33 -9.58 -0.89
N ALA A 100 38.07 -10.69 -1.60
CA ALA A 100 39.02 -11.79 -1.73
C ALA A 100 40.30 -11.36 -2.46
N GLU A 101 40.19 -10.56 -3.53
CA GLU A 101 41.32 -9.98 -4.24
C GLU A 101 42.13 -9.01 -3.36
N TYR A 102 41.44 -8.12 -2.62
CA TYR A 102 42.07 -7.21 -1.67
C TYR A 102 42.85 -7.98 -0.59
N MET A 103 42.24 -9.00 0.00
CA MET A 103 42.89 -9.83 1.01
C MET A 103 44.08 -10.60 0.44
N LYS A 104 44.01 -11.06 -0.82
CA LYS A 104 45.13 -11.67 -1.52
C LYS A 104 46.27 -10.65 -1.73
N GLY A 105 45.95 -9.42 -2.12
CA GLY A 105 46.91 -8.34 -2.29
C GLY A 105 47.58 -7.88 -1.00
N LYS A 106 46.87 -7.95 0.14
CA LYS A 106 47.39 -7.58 1.47
C LYS A 106 48.36 -8.62 2.06
N ARG A 107 48.44 -9.83 1.51
CA ARG A 107 49.33 -10.87 2.05
C ARG A 107 50.79 -10.40 1.98
N GLN A 108 51.52 -10.58 3.09
CA GLN A 108 52.92 -10.15 3.21
C GLN A 108 53.78 -10.71 2.08
N SER A 109 53.64 -11.99 1.73
CA SER A 109 54.37 -12.62 0.63
C SER A 109 54.15 -11.92 -0.72
N VAL A 110 52.90 -11.58 -1.04
CA VAL A 110 52.55 -10.89 -2.30
C VAL A 110 53.08 -9.45 -2.31
N VAL A 111 53.05 -8.77 -1.16
CA VAL A 111 53.62 -7.41 -1.03
C VAL A 111 55.13 -7.46 -1.17
N ILE A 112 55.81 -8.40 -0.52
CA ILE A 112 57.26 -8.59 -0.62
C ILE A 112 57.66 -8.87 -2.07
N ASP A 113 56.96 -9.77 -2.76
CA ASP A 113 57.27 -10.11 -4.15
C ASP A 113 57.10 -8.90 -5.08
N LYS A 114 56.08 -8.05 -4.88
CA LYS A 114 55.93 -6.79 -5.63
C LYS A 114 57.00 -5.75 -5.28
N MET A 115 57.45 -5.70 -4.03
CA MET A 115 58.46 -4.74 -3.56
C MET A 115 59.89 -5.17 -3.92
N LYS A 116 60.14 -6.46 -4.17
CA LYS A 116 61.40 -6.94 -4.75
C LYS A 116 61.67 -6.33 -6.12
N GLU A 117 60.66 -6.17 -6.96
CA GLU A 117 60.79 -5.47 -8.25
C GLU A 117 61.21 -4.01 -8.07
N ALA A 118 60.85 -3.39 -6.94
CA ALA A 118 61.25 -2.04 -6.57
C ALA A 118 62.61 -1.96 -5.84
N GLY A 119 63.32 -3.09 -5.66
CA GLY A 119 64.63 -3.16 -5.01
C GLY A 119 64.62 -3.10 -3.48
N LEU A 120 63.46 -3.33 -2.84
CA LEU A 120 63.31 -3.33 -1.39
C LEU A 120 63.36 -4.76 -0.84
N GLU A 121 64.16 -4.97 0.21
CA GLU A 121 64.33 -6.27 0.88
C GLU A 121 63.64 -6.31 2.25
N GLU A 122 63.17 -7.49 2.65
CA GLU A 122 62.52 -7.70 3.94
C GLU A 122 63.55 -7.63 5.07
N ASN A 123 63.28 -6.82 6.09
CA ASN A 123 64.09 -6.82 7.31
C ASN A 123 63.74 -8.04 8.18
N LEU A 124 64.50 -9.12 8.01
CA LEU A 124 64.40 -10.34 8.81
C LEU A 124 65.00 -10.20 10.22
N THR A 125 65.64 -9.06 10.53
CA THR A 125 66.26 -8.86 11.84
C THR A 125 65.25 -8.31 12.86
N PRO A 126 65.04 -9.00 14.00
CA PRO A 126 64.12 -8.53 15.01
C PRO A 126 64.65 -7.23 15.67
N PRO A 127 63.77 -6.29 16.04
CA PRO A 127 64.18 -5.03 16.65
C PRO A 127 64.85 -5.28 18.02
N LYS A 128 65.99 -4.62 18.26
CA LYS A 128 66.70 -4.69 19.53
C LYS A 128 66.12 -3.71 20.54
N LYS A 129 65.70 -4.19 21.71
CA LYS A 129 65.27 -3.34 22.83
C LYS A 129 66.51 -2.70 23.48
N ILE A 130 66.65 -1.39 23.35
CA ILE A 130 67.69 -0.62 24.05
C ILE A 130 67.17 -0.35 25.46
N ILE A 131 67.80 -0.95 26.47
CA ILE A 131 67.51 -0.69 27.87
C ILE A 131 68.55 0.31 28.37
N ILE A 132 68.14 1.57 28.54
CA ILE A 132 68.96 2.59 29.17
C ILE A 132 68.87 2.37 30.68
N ARG A 133 69.94 1.87 31.30
CA ARG A 133 70.08 1.94 32.76
C ARG A 133 70.48 3.37 33.09
N LYS A 134 69.61 4.11 33.78
CA LYS A 134 70.03 5.31 34.50
C LYS A 134 70.91 4.82 35.65
N GLU A 135 72.19 5.16 35.60
CA GLU A 135 73.05 5.15 36.78
C GLU A 135 72.54 6.23 37.74
N GLU A 136 72.54 5.91 39.04
CA GLU A 136 71.87 6.63 40.14
C GLU A 136 72.15 8.14 40.20
#